data_AF-A0A967NU48-F1
#
_entry.id   AF-A0A967NU48-F1
#
_cell.length_a   1.000
_cell.length_b   1.000
_cell.length_c   1.000
_cell.angle_alpha   90.00
_cell.angle_beta   90.00
_cell.angle_gamma   90.00
#
_symmetry.space_group_name_H-M   'P 1'
#
loop_
_entity.id
_entity.type
_entity.pdbx_description
1 polymer ?
#
loop_
_entity_poly.entity_id
_entity_poly.type
_entity_poly.pdbx_seq_one_letter_code
_entity_poly.pdbx_strand_id
1 'polypeptide(L)'
;VRRCLTYITKSIVPALAATTDELTHTIGGCEGNYVPPGPSGSPTRGMADILPTGRNFYSIDPRIVPSSAAWKVGVDLGDALLERYLREEGKYPESMGIVIWATDTMKTKGDDIAEIL
;
A
#
# COMPACT_ATOMS: atom_id res chain seq x y z
N VAL A 1 11.90 3.48 21.29
CA VAL A 1 11.20 2.25 21.75
C VAL A 1 9.86 2.53 22.47
N ARG A 2 9.82 3.32 23.57
CA ARG A 2 8.56 3.62 24.31
C ARG A 2 7.41 4.13 23.43
N ARG A 3 7.69 5.03 22.48
CA ARG A 3 6.68 5.56 21.53
C ARG A 3 6.09 4.47 20.64
N CYS A 4 6.93 3.57 20.10
CA CYS A 4 6.49 2.47 19.25
C CYS A 4 5.63 1.48 20.05
N LEU A 5 6.07 1.09 21.26
CA LEU A 5 5.29 0.21 22.13
C LEU A 5 3.94 0.82 22.49
N THR A 6 3.90 2.13 22.75
CA THR A 6 2.65 2.85 23.04
C THR A 6 1.72 2.84 21.82
N TYR A 7 2.23 3.07 20.62
CA TYR A 7 1.45 2.99 19.38
C TYR A 7 0.90 1.58 19.14
N ILE A 8 1.72 0.55 19.34
CA ILE A 8 1.31 -0.84 19.19
C ILE A 8 0.17 -1.15 20.17
N THR A 9 0.34 -0.86 21.46
CA THR A 9 -0.64 -1.24 22.48
C THR A 9 -1.90 -0.40 22.46
N LYS A 10 -1.82 0.88 22.06
CA LYS A 10 -2.98 1.79 22.04
C LYS A 10 -3.72 1.85 20.71
N SER A 11 -3.08 1.49 19.60
CA SER A 11 -3.68 1.62 18.27
C SER A 11 -3.77 0.27 17.56
N ILE A 12 -2.64 -0.43 17.42
CA ILE A 12 -2.59 -1.65 16.58
C ILE A 12 -3.29 -2.84 17.25
N VAL A 13 -3.00 -3.12 18.52
CA VAL A 13 -3.59 -4.27 19.23
C VAL A 13 -5.12 -4.16 19.31
N PRO A 14 -5.73 -3.02 19.69
CA PRO A 14 -7.18 -2.88 19.67
C PRO A 14 -7.77 -3.00 18.26
N ALA A 15 -7.11 -2.43 17.24
CA ALA A 15 -7.59 -2.51 15.86
C ALA A 15 -7.54 -3.94 15.31
N LEU A 16 -6.55 -4.74 15.70
CA LEU A 16 -6.50 -6.18 15.37
C LEU A 16 -7.57 -6.97 16.12
N ALA A 17 -7.81 -6.65 17.40
CA ALA A 17 -8.85 -7.31 18.18
C ALA A 17 -10.26 -7.07 17.59
N ALA A 18 -10.47 -5.92 16.95
CA ALA A 18 -11.72 -5.57 16.29
C ALA A 18 -11.94 -6.25 14.91
N THR A 19 -11.05 -7.14 14.45
CA THR A 19 -11.30 -7.96 13.24
C THR A 19 -12.56 -8.83 13.36
N THR A 20 -13.07 -9.06 14.57
CA THR A 20 -14.39 -9.68 14.79
C THR A 20 -15.54 -8.93 14.11
N ASP A 21 -15.37 -7.63 13.84
CA ASP A 21 -16.37 -6.80 13.15
C ASP A 21 -16.62 -7.25 11.70
N GLU A 22 -15.72 -8.04 11.10
CA GLU A 22 -15.91 -8.62 9.76
C GLU A 22 -17.22 -9.40 9.64
N LEU A 23 -17.53 -10.25 10.63
CA LEU A 23 -18.76 -11.03 10.63
C LEU A 23 -19.99 -10.14 10.81
N THR A 24 -19.94 -9.22 11.78
CA THR A 24 -21.04 -8.29 12.07
C THR A 24 -21.37 -7.44 10.84
N HIS A 25 -20.37 -6.85 10.19
CA HIS A 25 -20.58 -6.02 9.01
C HIS A 25 -20.97 -6.84 7.77
N THR A 26 -20.51 -8.09 7.64
CA THR A 26 -20.94 -8.98 6.56
C THR A 26 -22.43 -9.31 6.69
N ILE A 27 -22.88 -9.72 7.88
CA ILE A 27 -24.30 -10.04 8.14
C ILE A 27 -25.15 -8.78 7.95
N GLY A 28 -24.74 -7.65 8.54
CA GLY A 28 -25.46 -6.39 8.38
C GLY A 28 -25.54 -5.94 6.91
N GLY A 29 -24.46 -6.10 6.14
CA GLY A 29 -24.46 -5.80 4.70
C GLY A 29 -25.44 -6.68 3.91
N CYS A 30 -25.54 -7.97 4.23
CA CYS A 30 -26.53 -8.88 3.64
C CYS A 30 -27.98 -8.48 3.96
N GLU A 31 -28.21 -7.82 5.09
CA GLU A 31 -29.53 -7.26 5.47
C GLU A 31 -29.81 -5.88 4.87
N GLY A 32 -28.87 -5.34 4.07
CA GLY A 32 -29.00 -4.00 3.46
C GLY A 32 -28.59 -2.86 4.38
N ASN A 33 -27.94 -3.14 5.52
CA ASN A 33 -27.41 -2.11 6.41
C ASN A 33 -26.13 -1.47 5.84
N TYR A 34 -25.85 -0.26 6.29
CA TYR A 34 -24.64 0.47 5.92
C TYR A 34 -23.38 -0.18 6.50
N VAL A 35 -22.39 -0.45 5.65
CA VAL A 35 -21.05 -0.92 6.04
C VAL A 35 -20.07 0.25 6.06
N PRO A 36 -19.43 0.58 7.20
CA PRO A 36 -18.52 1.71 7.30
C PRO A 36 -17.35 1.63 6.32
N PRO A 37 -16.95 2.74 5.68
CA PRO A 37 -15.82 2.76 4.77
C PRO A 37 -14.48 2.79 5.51
N GLY A 38 -13.42 2.38 4.82
CA GLY A 38 -12.05 2.45 5.33
C GLY A 38 -11.01 2.49 4.20
N PRO A 39 -9.78 2.96 4.45
CA PRO A 39 -8.73 2.89 3.44
C PRO A 39 -8.30 1.44 3.18
N SER A 40 -7.88 1.14 1.94
CA SER A 40 -7.23 -0.11 1.58
C SER A 40 -5.70 0.03 1.55
N GLY A 41 -4.99 -1.10 1.57
CA GLY A 41 -3.53 -1.11 1.49
C GLY A 41 -2.91 -2.34 2.15
N SER A 42 -1.61 -2.25 2.44
CA SER A 42 -0.88 -3.27 3.21
C SER A 42 -0.47 -2.72 4.58
N PRO A 43 -0.95 -3.29 5.70
CA PRO A 43 -0.56 -2.87 7.05
C PRO A 43 0.96 -2.95 7.28
N THR A 44 1.65 -3.86 6.60
CA THR A 44 3.09 -4.06 6.71
C THR A 44 3.92 -3.01 5.97
N ARG A 45 3.31 -2.21 5.08
CA ARG A 45 3.97 -1.11 4.36
C ARG A 45 3.77 0.25 5.03
N GLY A 46 3.79 0.27 6.37
CA GLY A 46 3.65 1.50 7.14
C GLY A 46 2.23 2.06 7.20
N MET A 47 1.23 1.30 6.72
CA MET A 47 -0.19 1.67 6.72
C MET A 47 -0.98 0.84 7.74
N ALA A 48 -0.41 0.64 8.94
CA ALA A 48 -1.07 -0.13 9.98
C ALA A 48 -2.35 0.54 10.53
N ASP A 49 -2.52 1.82 10.23
CA ASP A 49 -3.69 2.66 10.50
C ASP A 49 -4.92 2.30 9.64
N ILE A 50 -4.78 1.45 8.62
CA ILE A 50 -5.94 0.97 7.84
C ILE A 50 -6.79 -0.06 8.59
N LEU A 51 -6.26 -0.63 9.68
CA LEU A 51 -7.01 -1.50 10.58
C LEU A 51 -8.01 -0.66 11.41
N PRO A 52 -9.15 -1.22 11.83
CA PRO A 52 -9.58 -2.61 11.72
C PRO A 52 -10.10 -2.99 10.33
N THR A 53 -10.12 -4.30 10.05
CA THR A 53 -10.78 -4.88 8.88
C THR A 53 -12.30 -4.89 9.04
N GLY A 54 -13.03 -5.51 8.10
CA GLY A 54 -14.49 -5.52 8.10
C GLY A 54 -15.12 -4.21 7.62
N ARG A 55 -14.39 -3.42 6.81
CA ARG A 55 -14.86 -2.15 6.26
C ARG A 55 -15.06 -2.23 4.75
N ASN A 56 -15.97 -1.42 4.23
CA ASN A 56 -16.17 -1.24 2.78
C ASN A 56 -15.05 -0.35 2.24
N PHE A 57 -13.93 -0.97 1.86
CA PHE A 57 -12.71 -0.20 1.62
C PHE A 57 -12.80 0.70 0.38
N TYR A 58 -12.07 1.81 0.41
CA TYR A 58 -11.78 2.64 -0.76
C TYR A 58 -10.29 2.56 -1.12
N SER A 59 -9.96 2.91 -2.36
CA SER A 59 -8.59 2.91 -2.87
C SER A 59 -7.89 4.24 -2.56
N ILE A 60 -7.37 4.91 -3.60
CA ILE A 60 -6.65 6.18 -3.52
C ILE A 60 -7.20 7.12 -4.59
N ASP A 61 -6.98 8.42 -4.43
CA ASP A 61 -7.23 9.37 -5.51
C ASP A 61 -6.14 9.16 -6.59
N PRO A 62 -6.48 8.79 -7.83
CA PRO A 62 -5.48 8.51 -8.87
C PRO A 62 -4.71 9.77 -9.30
N ARG A 63 -5.22 10.98 -9.00
CA ARG A 63 -4.58 12.25 -9.39
C ARG A 63 -3.39 12.63 -8.52
N ILE A 64 -3.24 11.99 -7.36
CA ILE A 64 -2.15 12.26 -6.40
C ILE A 64 -1.05 11.18 -6.45
N VAL A 65 -1.06 10.36 -7.50
CA VAL A 65 -0.10 9.30 -7.75
C VAL A 65 0.89 9.76 -8.83
N PRO A 66 2.21 9.60 -8.64
CA PRO A 66 2.87 9.05 -7.46
C PRO A 66 2.91 10.03 -6.29
N SER A 67 2.86 9.51 -5.07
CA SER A 67 3.11 10.32 -3.87
C SER A 67 4.60 10.70 -3.77
N SER A 68 4.95 11.76 -3.04
CA SER A 68 6.36 12.16 -2.86
C SER A 68 7.23 11.07 -2.19
N ALA A 69 6.63 10.24 -1.33
CA ALA A 69 7.34 9.11 -0.74
C ALA A 69 7.57 8.00 -1.78
N ALA A 70 6.55 7.71 -2.60
CA ALA A 70 6.64 6.73 -3.67
C ALA A 70 7.63 7.16 -4.76
N TRP A 71 7.72 8.47 -5.05
CA TRP A 71 8.72 9.02 -5.98
C TRP A 71 10.14 8.63 -5.59
N LYS A 72 10.49 8.82 -4.31
CA LYS A 72 11.81 8.46 -3.82
C LYS A 72 12.10 6.96 -3.99
N VAL A 73 11.12 6.12 -3.66
CA VAL A 73 11.26 4.66 -3.81
C VAL A 73 11.37 4.27 -5.28
N GLY A 74 10.58 4.86 -6.18
CA GLY A 74 10.62 4.58 -7.61
C GLY A 74 11.96 4.93 -8.24
N VAL A 75 12.55 6.08 -7.90
CA VAL A 75 13.90 6.45 -8.35
C VAL A 75 14.93 5.43 -7.87
N ASP A 76 14.89 5.06 -6.59
CA ASP A 76 15.81 4.04 -6.03
C ASP A 76 15.64 2.68 -6.74
N LEU A 77 14.42 2.31 -7.14
CA LEU A 77 14.14 1.08 -7.91
C LEU A 77 14.71 1.16 -9.32
N GLY A 78 14.49 2.27 -10.02
CA GLY A 78 15.01 2.50 -11.38
C GLY A 78 16.54 2.49 -11.42
N ASP A 79 17.19 3.18 -10.49
CA ASP A 79 18.65 3.17 -10.35
C ASP A 79 19.18 1.76 -10.11
N ALA A 80 18.56 1.02 -9.18
CA ALA A 80 18.97 -0.36 -8.88
C ALA A 80 18.78 -1.31 -10.07
N LEU A 81 17.71 -1.13 -10.85
CA LEU A 81 17.45 -1.89 -12.07
C LEU A 81 18.53 -1.64 -13.13
N LEU A 82 18.87 -0.38 -13.37
CA LEU A 82 19.89 0.02 -14.35
C LEU A 82 21.29 -0.42 -13.92
N GLU A 83 21.65 -0.23 -12.65
CA GLU A 83 22.93 -0.69 -12.09
C GLU A 83 23.10 -2.20 -12.25
N ARG A 84 22.04 -2.96 -11.98
CA ARG A 84 22.05 -4.40 -12.14
C ARG A 84 22.26 -4.79 -13.60
N TYR A 85 21.51 -4.20 -14.53
CA TYR A 85 21.63 -4.51 -15.96
C TYR A 85 23.03 -4.15 -16.49
N LEU A 86 23.55 -2.99 -16.11
CA LEU A 86 24.89 -2.54 -16.52
C LEU A 86 25.98 -3.50 -16.03
N ARG A 87 25.85 -4.03 -14.81
CA ARG A 87 26.78 -5.02 -14.26
C ARG A 87 26.73 -6.36 -15.00
N GLU A 88 25.54 -6.78 -15.43
CA GLU A 88 25.32 -8.07 -16.08
C GLU A 88 25.71 -8.03 -17.57
N GLU A 89 25.38 -6.95 -18.28
CA GLU A 89 25.50 -6.85 -19.75
C GLU A 89 26.59 -5.87 -20.21
N GLY A 90 27.19 -5.09 -19.31
CA GLY A 90 28.26 -4.13 -19.61
C GLY A 90 27.80 -2.88 -20.38
N LYS A 91 26.50 -2.71 -20.61
CA LYS A 91 25.87 -1.56 -21.26
C LYS A 91 24.48 -1.30 -20.66
N TYR A 92 23.93 -0.10 -20.89
CA TYR A 92 22.55 0.20 -20.53
C TYR A 92 21.54 -0.48 -21.47
N PRO A 93 20.32 -0.81 -21.00
CA PRO A 93 19.27 -1.33 -21.86
C PRO A 93 18.76 -0.23 -22.80
N GLU A 94 18.48 -0.59 -24.06
CA GLU A 94 17.88 0.35 -25.03
C GLU A 94 16.38 0.55 -24.79
N SER A 95 15.72 -0.45 -24.20
CA SER A 95 14.29 -0.43 -23.88
C SER A 95 14.00 -1.39 -22.73
N MET A 96 12.99 -1.06 -21.92
CA MET A 96 12.54 -1.88 -20.80
C MET A 96 11.01 -2.00 -20.83
N GLY A 97 10.51 -3.22 -20.65
CA GLY A 97 9.09 -3.50 -20.47
C GLY A 97 8.76 -3.59 -18.99
N ILE A 98 7.87 -2.73 -18.50
CA ILE A 98 7.41 -2.73 -17.11
C ILE A 98 5.90 -2.92 -17.11
N VAL A 99 5.42 -3.85 -16.28
CA VAL A 99 3.98 -4.14 -16.13
C VAL A 99 3.49 -3.46 -14.85
N ILE A 100 2.56 -2.53 -15.01
CA ILE A 100 1.97 -1.77 -13.90
C ILE A 100 0.65 -2.42 -13.50
N TRP A 101 0.51 -2.73 -12.21
CA TRP A 101 -0.69 -3.32 -11.64
C TRP A 101 -1.36 -2.34 -10.68
N ALA A 102 -2.62 -2.01 -10.94
CA ALA A 102 -3.38 -1.07 -10.12
C ALA A 102 -3.38 -1.44 -8.62
N THR A 103 -3.42 -2.73 -8.29
CA THR A 103 -3.38 -3.20 -6.90
C THR A 103 -2.09 -2.88 -6.18
N ASP A 104 -0.96 -2.84 -6.90
CA ASP A 104 0.34 -2.54 -6.30
C ASP A 104 0.54 -1.03 -6.19
N THR A 105 0.15 -0.28 -7.22
CA THR A 105 0.03 1.18 -7.17
C THR A 105 -0.82 1.64 -5.97
N MET A 106 -1.93 0.96 -5.68
CA MET A 106 -2.79 1.24 -4.51
C MET A 106 -2.07 1.01 -3.17
N LYS A 107 -1.25 -0.04 -3.05
CA LYS A 107 -0.52 -0.37 -1.82
C LYS A 107 0.69 0.54 -1.59
N THR A 108 1.29 1.05 -2.65
CA THR A 108 2.54 1.82 -2.60
C THR A 108 2.34 3.31 -2.78
N LYS A 109 1.17 3.72 -3.28
CA LYS A 109 0.89 5.09 -3.75
C LYS A 109 1.76 5.47 -4.95
N GLY A 110 2.11 4.49 -5.79
CA GLY A 110 2.73 4.67 -7.10
C GLY A 110 4.24 4.48 -7.17
N ASP A 111 4.82 3.54 -6.43
CA ASP A 111 6.26 3.21 -6.57
C ASP A 111 6.59 2.79 -8.01
N ASP A 112 5.72 1.99 -8.62
CA ASP A 112 5.80 1.48 -10.00
C ASP A 112 5.67 2.58 -11.05
N ILE A 113 4.75 3.53 -10.83
CA ILE A 113 4.61 4.71 -11.69
C ILE A 113 5.84 5.61 -11.57
N ALA A 114 6.39 5.76 -10.36
CA ALA A 114 7.60 6.55 -10.15
C ALA A 114 8.84 5.88 -10.76
N GLU A 115 8.93 4.55 -10.80
CA GLU A 115 10.04 3.81 -11.42
C GLU A 115 10.14 4.04 -12.93
N ILE A 116 9.01 4.25 -13.61
CA ILE A 116 8.98 4.45 -15.08
C ILE A 116 9.13 5.91 -15.54
N LEU A 117 9.10 6.87 -14.61
CA LEU A 117 9.14 8.31 -14.88
C LEU A 117 10.54 8.88 -14.69
#